data_AF-A0A9X9WXH8-F1
#
_entry.id   AF-A0A9X9WXH8-F1
#
_cell.length_a   1.000
_cell.length_b   1.000
_cell.length_c   1.000
_cell.angle_alpha   90.00
_cell.angle_beta   90.00
_cell.angle_gamma   90.00
#
_symmetry.space_group_name_H-M   'P 1'
#
loop_
_entity.id
_entity.type
_entity.pdbx_description
1 polymer ?
#
loop_
_entity_poly.entity_id
_entity_poly.type
_entity_poly.pdbx_seq_one_letter_code
_entity_poly.pdbx_strand_id
1 'polypeptide(L)'
;MKAFWRGWLPPLMALPLLPATLFNLFAGRDLALLGCVIGMVLPLLASWLLRRGREGDAGRAALAMGGAAVAVAALGAEAGPVAALLLGAGAWGGARLLYTGMEEGTPVAPPPPPEALREARARLAAIIRRLPSLPEPRLMPVASAIGGVLDDLERRPERLAQARDALALHLDALERIVARLEAGAAPPPGLAALLTDLETGARGLRDRLREEESAALEVQVKVLGERLRREGLG
;
A
#
# COMPACT_ATOMS: atom_id res chain seq x y z
N MET A 1 -25.89 -0.46 -11.73
CA MET A 1 -24.92 -1.57 -11.61
C MET A 1 -24.15 -1.44 -10.31
N LYS A 2 -24.05 -2.49 -9.49
CA LYS A 2 -23.34 -2.47 -8.19
C LYS A 2 -21.86 -2.08 -8.40
N ALA A 3 -21.32 -1.20 -7.55
CA ALA A 3 -19.93 -0.70 -7.62
C ALA A 3 -18.88 -1.83 -7.74
N PHE A 4 -19.19 -3.02 -7.21
CA PHE A 4 -18.39 -4.23 -7.32
C PHE A 4 -18.04 -4.64 -8.77
N TRP A 5 -19.02 -4.62 -9.68
CA TRP A 5 -18.79 -4.99 -11.08
C TRP A 5 -17.94 -3.96 -11.84
N ARG A 6 -17.90 -2.72 -11.36
CA ARG A 6 -17.19 -1.60 -12.02
C ARG A 6 -15.66 -1.71 -11.89
N GLY A 7 -15.17 -2.22 -10.76
CA GLY A 7 -13.73 -2.43 -10.56
C GLY A 7 -13.19 -3.70 -11.22
N TRP A 8 -14.06 -4.69 -11.48
CA TRP A 8 -13.67 -6.01 -11.99
C TRP A 8 -13.81 -6.17 -13.52
N LEU A 9 -14.58 -5.29 -14.18
CA LEU A 9 -14.78 -5.33 -15.62
C LEU A 9 -13.48 -5.17 -16.45
N PRO A 10 -12.58 -4.21 -16.16
CA PRO A 10 -11.40 -4.03 -17.00
C PRO A 10 -10.35 -5.15 -16.91
N PRO A 11 -10.04 -5.78 -15.74
CA PRO A 11 -9.15 -6.94 -15.72
C PRO A 11 -9.77 -8.17 -16.41
N LEU A 12 -11.11 -8.32 -16.38
CA LEU A 12 -11.81 -9.36 -17.13
C LEU A 12 -11.68 -9.20 -18.65
N MET A 13 -11.64 -7.96 -19.14
CA MET A 13 -11.41 -7.65 -20.55
C MET A 13 -9.97 -7.96 -21.01
N ALA A 14 -9.01 -8.00 -20.09
CA ALA A 14 -7.62 -8.38 -20.38
C ALA A 14 -7.40 -9.90 -20.41
N LEU A 15 -8.32 -10.69 -19.86
CA LEU A 15 -8.22 -12.16 -19.78
C LEU A 15 -7.98 -12.85 -21.15
N PRO A 16 -8.66 -12.49 -22.26
CA PRO A 16 -8.38 -13.10 -23.57
C PRO A 16 -6.97 -12.81 -24.13
N LEU A 17 -6.22 -11.86 -23.55
CA LEU A 17 -4.83 -11.60 -23.96
C LEU A 17 -3.84 -12.60 -23.34
N LEU A 18 -4.19 -13.30 -22.26
CA LEU A 18 -3.30 -14.28 -21.62
C LEU A 18 -2.88 -15.41 -22.58
N PRO A 19 -3.79 -16.11 -23.29
CA PRO A 19 -3.39 -17.12 -24.26
C PRO A 19 -2.53 -16.56 -25.40
N ALA A 20 -2.86 -15.35 -25.88
CA ALA A 20 -2.11 -14.69 -26.96
C ALA A 20 -0.68 -14.34 -26.53
N THR A 21 -0.49 -13.88 -25.29
CA THR A 21 0.85 -13.56 -24.75
C THR A 21 1.71 -14.80 -24.59
N LEU A 22 1.16 -15.91 -24.09
CA LEU A 22 1.86 -17.20 -24.02
C LEU A 22 2.26 -17.69 -25.41
N PHE A 23 1.35 -17.65 -26.38
CA PHE A 23 1.64 -18.04 -27.75
C PHE A 23 2.75 -17.20 -28.37
N ASN A 24 2.71 -15.87 -28.22
CA ASN A 24 3.73 -14.96 -28.75
C ASN A 24 5.09 -15.14 -28.08
N LEU A 25 5.12 -15.49 -26.79
CA LEU A 25 6.35 -15.83 -26.06
C LEU A 25 7.00 -17.09 -26.64
N PHE A 26 6.22 -18.16 -26.86
CA PHE A 26 6.74 -19.40 -27.46
C PHE A 26 7.12 -19.25 -28.93
N ALA A 27 6.45 -18.36 -29.66
CA ALA A 27 6.73 -18.07 -31.07
C ALA A 27 7.92 -17.12 -31.28
N GLY A 28 8.53 -16.59 -30.22
CA GLY A 28 9.66 -15.65 -30.30
C GLY A 28 9.30 -14.30 -30.96
N ARG A 29 8.03 -13.87 -30.87
CA ARG A 29 7.55 -12.63 -31.50
C ARG A 29 7.60 -11.46 -30.51
N ASP A 30 8.79 -10.91 -30.32
CA ASP A 30 9.06 -9.88 -29.31
C ASP A 30 8.16 -8.64 -29.43
N LEU A 31 7.89 -8.17 -30.65
CA LEU A 31 7.01 -7.01 -30.90
C LEU A 31 5.55 -7.29 -30.54
N ALA A 32 5.04 -8.46 -30.89
CA ALA A 32 3.67 -8.87 -30.57
C ALA A 32 3.49 -9.13 -29.07
N LEU A 33 4.52 -9.68 -28.42
CA LEU A 33 4.57 -9.84 -26.97
C LEU A 33 4.50 -8.49 -26.26
N LEU A 34 5.23 -7.47 -26.74
CA LEU A 34 5.24 -6.14 -26.17
C LEU A 34 3.85 -5.46 -26.30
N GLY A 35 3.20 -5.59 -27.46
CA GLY A 35 1.79 -5.19 -27.62
C GLY A 35 0.85 -5.93 -26.67
N CYS A 36 1.10 -7.24 -26.49
CA CYS A 36 0.54 -8.14 -25.48
C CYS A 36 0.48 -7.52 -24.08
N VAL A 37 1.68 -7.24 -23.57
CA VAL A 37 1.93 -6.76 -22.21
C VAL A 37 1.33 -5.38 -22.00
N ILE A 38 1.53 -4.46 -22.96
CA ILE A 38 0.94 -3.12 -22.92
C ILE A 38 -0.59 -3.21 -22.85
N GLY A 39 -1.19 -4.09 -23.66
CA GLY A 39 -2.62 -4.37 -23.65
C GLY A 39 -3.18 -4.87 -22.33
N MET A 40 -2.37 -5.55 -21.51
CA MET A 40 -2.77 -6.00 -20.16
C MET A 40 -2.54 -4.93 -19.09
N VAL A 41 -1.42 -4.20 -19.17
CA VAL A 41 -1.03 -3.23 -18.14
C VAL A 41 -1.93 -1.98 -18.16
N LEU A 42 -2.30 -1.46 -19.33
CA LEU A 42 -3.10 -0.23 -19.39
C LEU A 42 -4.53 -0.37 -18.85
N PRO A 43 -5.29 -1.46 -19.09
CA PRO A 43 -6.58 -1.68 -18.45
C PRO A 43 -6.50 -1.86 -16.92
N LEU A 44 -5.41 -2.45 -16.41
CA LEU A 44 -5.13 -2.53 -14.98
C LEU A 44 -4.88 -1.12 -14.40
N LEU A 45 -4.09 -0.31 -15.10
CA LEU A 45 -3.86 1.09 -14.72
C LEU A 45 -5.16 1.90 -14.74
N ALA A 46 -6.01 1.72 -15.75
CA ALA A 46 -7.33 2.34 -15.84
C ALA A 46 -8.22 1.94 -14.65
N SER A 47 -8.24 0.65 -14.28
CA SER A 47 -8.96 0.16 -13.09
C SER A 47 -8.46 0.82 -11.82
N TRP A 48 -7.14 0.92 -11.68
CA TRP A 48 -6.52 1.51 -10.50
C TRP A 48 -6.78 3.02 -10.40
N LEU A 49 -6.76 3.75 -11.52
CA LEU A 49 -7.17 5.16 -11.58
C LEU A 49 -8.63 5.34 -11.15
N LEU A 50 -9.54 4.51 -11.66
CA LEU A 50 -10.95 4.57 -11.29
C LEU A 50 -11.20 4.24 -9.81
N ARG A 51 -10.40 3.36 -9.21
CA ARG A 51 -10.46 3.05 -7.77
C ARG A 51 -10.00 4.21 -6.90
N ARG A 52 -9.16 5.11 -7.41
CA ARG A 52 -8.73 6.32 -6.69
C ARG A 52 -9.84 7.37 -6.60
N GLY A 53 -10.73 7.38 -7.60
CA GLY A 53 -11.91 8.23 -7.62
C GLY A 53 -11.62 9.72 -7.61
N ARG A 54 -10.45 10.18 -8.08
CA ARG A 54 -10.12 11.62 -8.09
C ARG A 54 -10.76 12.29 -9.31
N GLU A 55 -10.95 13.60 -9.20
CA GLU A 55 -11.42 14.41 -10.34
C GLU A 55 -10.53 14.22 -11.56
N GLY A 56 -11.13 13.89 -12.70
CA GLY A 56 -10.44 13.67 -13.98
C GLY A 56 -9.82 12.28 -14.17
N ASP A 57 -9.90 11.38 -13.18
CA ASP A 57 -9.41 10.00 -13.33
C ASP A 57 -10.24 9.21 -14.36
N ALA A 58 -11.51 9.54 -14.56
CA ALA A 58 -12.34 8.95 -15.62
C ALA A 58 -11.80 9.28 -17.03
N GLY A 59 -11.34 10.52 -17.25
CA GLY A 59 -10.73 10.94 -18.50
C GLY A 59 -9.41 10.23 -18.77
N ARG A 60 -8.57 10.09 -17.74
CA ARG A 60 -7.28 9.37 -17.82
C ARG A 60 -7.49 7.87 -18.06
N ALA A 61 -8.48 7.27 -17.42
CA ALA A 61 -8.84 5.87 -17.64
C ALA A 61 -9.33 5.64 -19.08
N ALA A 62 -10.13 6.54 -19.65
CA ALA A 62 -10.55 6.45 -21.05
C ALA A 62 -9.35 6.55 -22.02
N LEU A 63 -8.42 7.47 -21.77
CA LEU A 63 -7.19 7.59 -22.57
C LEU A 63 -6.32 6.33 -22.47
N ALA A 64 -6.18 5.75 -21.28
CA ALA A 64 -5.44 4.51 -21.09
C ALA A 64 -6.08 3.34 -21.86
N MET A 65 -7.41 3.23 -21.85
CA MET A 65 -8.14 2.20 -22.62
C MET A 65 -7.97 2.40 -24.13
N GLY A 66 -8.04 3.65 -24.62
CA GLY A 66 -7.75 3.96 -26.02
C GLY A 66 -6.33 3.60 -26.43
N GLY A 67 -5.33 3.98 -25.62
CA GLY A 67 -3.93 3.65 -25.86
C GLY A 67 -3.66 2.15 -25.86
N ALA A 68 -4.32 1.39 -24.96
CA ALA A 68 -4.22 -0.07 -24.92
C ALA A 68 -4.72 -0.69 -26.23
N ALA A 69 -5.88 -0.24 -26.72
CA ALA A 69 -6.46 -0.74 -27.96
C ALA A 69 -5.59 -0.42 -29.19
N VAL A 70 -5.02 0.79 -29.28
CA VAL A 70 -4.07 1.14 -30.37
C VAL A 70 -2.84 0.23 -30.31
N ALA A 71 -2.25 0.06 -29.13
CA ALA A 71 -1.04 -0.74 -28.98
C ALA A 71 -1.27 -2.22 -29.33
N VAL A 72 -2.37 -2.81 -28.85
CA VAL A 72 -2.73 -4.19 -29.18
C VAL A 72 -3.02 -4.34 -30.67
N ALA A 73 -3.76 -3.40 -31.28
CA ALA A 73 -4.08 -3.47 -32.70
C ALA A 73 -2.84 -3.32 -33.58
N ALA A 74 -1.98 -2.33 -33.31
CA ALA A 74 -0.80 -2.03 -34.13
C ALA A 74 0.31 -3.07 -33.95
N LEU A 75 0.58 -3.51 -32.72
CA LEU A 75 1.73 -4.37 -32.41
C LEU A 75 1.34 -5.85 -32.30
N GLY A 76 0.17 -6.15 -31.74
CA GLY A 76 -0.28 -7.52 -31.48
C GLY A 76 -0.99 -8.16 -32.67
N ALA A 77 -1.87 -7.40 -33.33
CA ALA A 77 -2.68 -7.88 -34.46
C ALA A 77 -2.12 -7.48 -35.83
N GLU A 78 -1.02 -6.72 -35.88
CA GLU A 78 -0.44 -6.15 -37.10
C GLU A 78 -1.49 -5.41 -37.96
N ALA A 79 -2.50 -4.84 -37.30
CA ALA A 79 -3.53 -4.07 -37.97
C ALA A 79 -2.90 -2.82 -38.58
N GLY A 80 -3.32 -2.47 -39.79
CA GLY A 80 -2.90 -1.23 -40.44
C GLY A 80 -3.16 0.00 -39.56
N PRO A 81 -2.40 1.10 -39.73
CA PRO A 81 -2.42 2.24 -38.82
C PRO A 81 -3.82 2.87 -38.68
N VAL A 82 -4.60 2.88 -39.77
CA VAL A 82 -5.98 3.38 -39.78
C VAL A 82 -6.89 2.52 -38.89
N ALA A 83 -6.79 1.20 -38.98
CA ALA A 83 -7.59 0.29 -38.17
C ALA A 83 -7.24 0.39 -36.68
N ALA A 84 -5.94 0.50 -36.36
CA ALA A 84 -5.48 0.70 -34.98
C ALA A 84 -6.02 2.00 -34.36
N LEU A 85 -6.00 3.10 -35.12
CA LEU A 85 -6.53 4.39 -34.66
C LEU A 85 -8.05 4.36 -34.47
N LEU A 86 -8.80 3.72 -35.38
CA LEU A 86 -10.25 3.57 -35.25
C LEU A 86 -10.63 2.74 -34.02
N LEU A 87 -9.93 1.63 -33.77
CA LEU A 87 -10.13 0.81 -32.58
C LEU A 87 -9.78 1.58 -31.30
N GLY A 88 -8.68 2.34 -31.31
CA GLY A 88 -8.29 3.23 -30.22
C GLY A 88 -9.35 4.28 -29.89
N ALA A 89 -9.84 4.98 -30.91
CA ALA A 89 -10.88 5.99 -30.77
C ALA A 89 -12.20 5.38 -30.28
N GLY A 90 -12.57 4.20 -30.78
CA GLY A 90 -13.73 3.45 -30.32
C GLY A 90 -13.64 3.04 -28.85
N ALA A 91 -12.50 2.50 -28.43
CA ALA A 91 -12.26 2.11 -27.03
C ALA A 91 -12.26 3.33 -26.09
N TRP A 92 -11.63 4.44 -26.50
CA TRP A 92 -11.66 5.70 -25.76
C TRP A 92 -13.08 6.25 -25.63
N GLY A 93 -13.83 6.31 -26.74
CA GLY A 93 -15.21 6.81 -26.78
C GLY A 93 -16.15 5.95 -25.95
N GLY A 94 -16.06 4.63 -26.07
CA GLY A 94 -16.83 3.67 -25.28
C GLY A 94 -16.54 3.79 -23.78
N ALA A 95 -15.27 3.91 -23.40
CA ALA A 95 -14.89 4.15 -22.00
C ALA A 95 -15.44 5.49 -21.50
N ARG A 96 -15.36 6.56 -22.31
CA ARG A 96 -15.91 7.87 -21.93
C ARG A 96 -17.42 7.79 -21.70
N LEU A 97 -18.18 7.15 -22.59
CA LEU A 97 -19.63 6.97 -22.44
C LEU A 97 -20.01 6.11 -21.23
N LEU A 98 -19.22 5.07 -20.92
CA LEU A 98 -19.43 4.24 -19.74
C LEU A 98 -19.19 4.99 -18.42
N TYR A 99 -18.34 6.02 -18.44
CA TYR A 99 -17.97 6.80 -17.25
C TYR A 99 -18.60 8.19 -17.18
N THR A 100 -19.27 8.68 -18.24
CA THR A 100 -20.07 9.91 -18.18
C THR A 100 -21.23 9.75 -17.22
N GLY A 101 -21.37 10.68 -16.26
CA GLY A 101 -22.42 10.64 -15.24
C GLY A 101 -22.04 9.90 -13.96
N MET A 102 -20.77 9.52 -13.78
CA MET A 102 -20.27 9.20 -12.45
C MET A 102 -20.04 10.49 -11.67
N GLU A 103 -20.66 10.62 -10.49
CA GLU A 103 -20.17 11.54 -9.48
C GLU A 103 -18.76 11.08 -9.09
N GLU A 104 -17.74 11.81 -9.57
CA GLU A 104 -16.37 11.67 -9.09
C GLU A 104 -16.41 11.97 -7.59
N GLY A 105 -16.20 10.93 -6.77
CA GLY A 105 -16.30 11.08 -5.33
C GLY A 105 -15.22 12.04 -4.85
N THR A 106 -15.59 13.10 -4.15
CA THR A 106 -14.63 13.94 -3.42
C THR A 106 -13.69 13.01 -2.65
N PRO A 107 -12.37 13.03 -2.91
CA PRO A 107 -11.46 12.11 -2.25
C PRO A 107 -11.59 12.34 -0.74
N VAL A 108 -12.11 11.33 -0.02
CA VAL A 108 -12.14 11.36 1.43
C VAL A 108 -10.69 11.36 1.86
N ALA A 109 -10.20 12.51 2.29
CA ALA A 109 -8.85 12.63 2.84
C ALA A 109 -8.73 11.57 3.96
N PRO A 110 -7.62 10.79 4.00
CA PRO A 110 -7.42 9.86 5.10
C PRO A 110 -7.58 10.62 6.42
N PRO A 111 -8.30 10.06 7.40
CA PRO A 111 -8.50 10.75 8.67
C PRO A 111 -7.13 11.13 9.24
N PRO A 112 -6.98 12.35 9.78
CA PRO A 112 -5.71 12.77 10.35
C PRO A 112 -5.29 11.77 11.45
N PRO A 113 -3.98 11.48 11.57
CA PRO A 113 -3.51 10.55 12.59
C PRO A 113 -3.93 11.05 13.99
N PRO A 114 -4.22 10.13 14.92
CA PRO A 114 -4.58 10.50 16.28
C PRO A 114 -3.53 11.43 16.90
N GLU A 115 -3.99 12.43 17.66
CA GLU A 115 -3.11 13.43 18.26
C GLU A 115 -1.98 12.83 19.11
N ALA A 116 -2.30 11.81 19.91
CA ALA A 116 -1.33 11.10 20.73
C ALA A 116 -0.20 10.43 19.90
N LEU A 117 -0.52 9.96 18.69
CA LEU A 117 0.48 9.38 17.79
C LEU A 117 1.39 10.46 17.21
N ARG A 118 0.81 11.61 16.86
CA ARG A 118 1.54 12.80 16.39
C ARG A 118 2.52 13.30 17.46
N GLU A 119 2.07 13.35 18.71
CA GLU A 119 2.89 13.74 19.86
C GLU A 119 4.04 12.75 20.09
N ALA A 120 3.76 11.44 20.11
CA ALA A 120 4.78 10.42 20.25
C ALA A 120 5.84 10.48 19.12
N ARG A 121 5.42 10.74 17.88
CA ARG A 121 6.30 10.97 16.72
C ARG A 121 7.19 12.19 16.92
N ALA A 122 6.62 13.30 17.38
CA ALA A 122 7.36 14.53 17.64
C ALA A 122 8.40 14.35 18.75
N ARG A 123 8.05 13.63 19.82
CA ARG A 123 8.96 13.25 20.91
C ARG A 123 10.11 12.40 20.42
N LEU A 124 9.84 11.31 19.70
CA LEU A 124 10.88 10.45 19.14
C LEU A 124 11.80 11.22 18.17
N ALA A 125 11.24 12.06 17.30
CA ALA A 125 12.04 12.88 16.39
C ALA A 125 12.96 13.87 17.14
N ALA A 126 12.49 14.44 18.26
CA ALA A 126 13.30 15.29 19.11
C ALA A 126 14.47 14.52 19.75
N ILE A 127 14.23 13.27 20.18
CA ILE A 127 15.28 12.38 20.70
C ILE A 127 16.31 12.08 19.61
N ILE A 128 15.87 11.61 18.44
CA ILE A 128 16.75 11.21 17.33
C ILE A 128 17.70 12.34 16.91
N ARG A 129 17.24 13.60 16.92
CA ARG A 129 18.09 14.77 16.61
C ARG A 129 19.25 14.95 17.59
N ARG A 130 19.12 14.50 18.83
CA ARG A 130 20.12 14.64 19.91
C ARG A 130 21.10 13.47 19.96
N LEU A 131 20.72 12.30 19.45
CA LEU A 131 21.53 11.09 19.50
C LEU A 131 22.95 11.25 18.90
N PRO A 132 23.17 11.96 17.77
CA PRO A 132 24.51 12.09 17.19
C PRO A 132 25.53 12.79 18.09
N SER A 133 25.10 13.62 19.04
CA SER A 133 25.98 14.30 20.00
C SER A 133 26.29 13.48 21.25
N LEU A 134 25.67 12.31 21.41
CA LEU A 134 25.84 11.49 22.62
C LEU A 134 26.93 10.42 22.42
N PRO A 135 27.66 10.04 23.49
CA PRO A 135 28.72 9.04 23.41
C PRO A 135 28.21 7.59 23.32
N GLU A 136 26.89 7.35 23.43
CA GLU A 136 26.29 6.00 23.46
C GLU A 136 25.61 5.64 22.11
N PRO A 137 26.29 4.90 21.22
CA PRO A 137 25.76 4.57 19.90
C PRO A 137 24.56 3.60 19.94
N ARG A 138 24.38 2.84 21.04
CA ARG A 138 23.30 1.87 21.17
C ARG A 138 21.90 2.48 21.30
N LEU A 139 21.80 3.79 21.53
CA LEU A 139 20.52 4.49 21.58
C LEU A 139 19.80 4.52 20.22
N MET A 140 20.57 4.50 19.12
CA MET A 140 20.01 4.58 17.77
C MET A 140 19.18 3.34 17.40
N PRO A 141 19.65 2.09 17.62
CA PRO A 141 18.81 0.89 17.49
C PRO A 141 17.49 0.95 18.27
N VAL A 142 17.51 1.42 19.52
CA VAL A 142 16.29 1.53 20.36
C VAL A 142 15.31 2.52 19.76
N ALA A 143 15.78 3.72 19.39
CA ALA A 143 14.95 4.74 18.76
C ALA A 143 14.34 4.25 17.43
N SER A 144 15.12 3.51 16.64
CA SER A 144 14.66 2.87 15.40
C SER A 144 13.57 1.81 15.66
N ALA A 145 13.74 0.98 16.69
CA ALA A 145 12.75 -0.02 17.07
C ALA A 145 11.40 0.62 17.48
N ILE A 146 11.44 1.70 18.28
CA ILE A 146 10.25 2.47 18.66
C ILE A 146 9.63 3.14 17.42
N GLY A 147 10.44 3.69 16.51
CA GLY A 147 9.98 4.24 15.24
C GLY A 147 9.21 3.22 14.39
N GLY A 148 9.68 1.97 14.38
CA GLY A 148 8.98 0.87 13.71
C GLY A 148 7.60 0.55 14.30
N VAL A 149 7.41 0.73 15.61
CA VAL A 149 6.09 0.60 16.27
C VAL A 149 5.17 1.75 15.84
N LEU A 150 5.68 2.99 15.86
CA LEU A 150 4.92 4.17 15.44
C LEU A 150 4.47 4.08 13.98
N ASP A 151 5.33 3.62 13.08
CA ASP A 151 4.97 3.39 11.67
C ASP A 151 3.85 2.36 11.52
N ASP A 152 3.87 1.29 12.32
CA ASP A 152 2.84 0.26 12.27
C ASP A 152 1.49 0.77 12.86
N LEU A 153 1.53 1.69 13.83
CA LEU A 153 0.36 2.38 14.41
C LEU A 153 -0.19 3.50 13.50
N GLU A 154 0.64 4.18 12.70
CA GLU A 154 0.18 5.17 11.72
C GLU A 154 -0.66 4.52 10.62
N ARG A 155 -0.28 3.29 10.24
CA ARG A 155 -1.07 2.50 9.29
C ARG A 155 -2.38 2.00 9.91
N ARG A 156 -2.44 1.87 11.24
CA ARG A 156 -3.51 1.20 12.01
C ARG A 156 -3.78 1.92 13.34
N PRO A 157 -4.38 3.12 13.29
CA PRO A 157 -4.55 3.96 14.48
C PRO A 157 -5.50 3.35 15.53
N GLU A 158 -6.37 2.43 15.14
CA GLU A 158 -7.30 1.73 16.03
C GLU A 158 -6.59 0.90 17.13
N ARG A 159 -5.34 0.49 16.89
CA ARG A 159 -4.54 -0.27 17.87
C ARG A 159 -3.79 0.59 18.87
N LEU A 160 -3.85 1.92 18.70
CA LEU A 160 -3.18 2.85 19.59
C LEU A 160 -3.59 2.65 21.04
N ALA A 161 -4.87 2.38 21.32
CA ALA A 161 -5.36 2.18 22.67
C ALA A 161 -4.64 1.04 23.42
N GLN A 162 -4.26 -0.04 22.71
CA GLN A 162 -3.59 -1.20 23.29
C GLN A 162 -2.09 -0.96 23.49
N ALA A 163 -1.46 -0.22 22.58
CA ALA A 163 -0.01 0.02 22.59
C ALA A 163 0.40 1.27 23.39
N ARG A 164 -0.55 2.16 23.74
CA ARG A 164 -0.29 3.50 24.29
C ARG A 164 0.59 3.47 25.52
N ASP A 165 0.24 2.67 26.51
CA ASP A 165 0.90 2.70 27.82
C ASP A 165 2.33 2.12 27.72
N ALA A 166 2.51 1.07 26.92
CA ALA A 166 3.82 0.52 26.62
C ALA A 166 4.70 1.51 25.84
N LEU A 167 4.14 2.16 24.82
CA LEU A 167 4.85 3.16 24.01
C LEU A 167 5.27 4.38 24.85
N ALA A 168 4.38 4.88 25.70
CA ALA A 168 4.67 5.97 26.63
C ALA A 168 5.84 5.60 27.57
N LEU A 169 5.80 4.40 28.15
CA LEU A 169 6.87 3.89 29.02
C LEU A 169 8.23 3.84 28.30
N HIS A 170 8.27 3.35 27.06
CA HIS A 170 9.53 3.25 26.29
C HIS A 170 10.07 4.63 25.91
N LEU A 171 9.21 5.57 25.51
CA LEU A 171 9.62 6.95 25.23
C LEU A 171 10.12 7.66 26.48
N ASP A 172 9.41 7.54 27.61
CA ASP A 172 9.81 8.14 28.89
C ASP A 172 11.14 7.57 29.41
N ALA A 173 11.39 6.27 29.21
CA ALA A 173 12.65 5.65 29.57
C ALA A 173 13.79 6.18 28.68
N LEU A 174 13.58 6.24 27.36
CA LEU A 174 14.58 6.74 26.41
C LEU A 174 14.91 8.21 26.64
N GLU A 175 13.90 9.05 26.87
CA GLU A 175 14.09 10.48 27.16
C GLU A 175 14.89 10.71 28.44
N ARG A 176 14.61 9.94 29.51
CA ARG A 176 15.37 10.02 30.76
C ARG A 176 16.84 9.64 30.58
N ILE A 177 17.12 8.60 29.79
CA ILE A 177 18.49 8.18 29.48
C ILE A 177 19.21 9.28 28.68
N VAL A 178 18.56 9.80 27.63
CA VAL A 178 19.11 10.87 26.79
C VAL A 178 19.40 12.12 27.61
N ALA A 179 18.44 12.61 28.40
CA ALA A 179 18.61 13.79 29.24
C ALA A 179 19.75 13.62 30.25
N ARG A 180 19.91 12.42 30.83
CA ARG A 180 21.01 12.11 31.75
C ARG A 180 22.37 12.15 31.05
N LEU A 181 22.48 11.60 29.85
CA LEU A 181 23.73 11.60 29.08
C LEU A 181 24.07 12.99 28.54
N GLU A 182 23.07 13.78 28.13
CA GLU A 182 23.24 15.19 27.74
C GLU A 182 23.79 16.04 28.89
N ALA A 183 23.38 15.75 30.12
CA ALA A 183 23.91 16.41 31.32
C ALA A 183 25.35 15.99 31.68
N GLY A 184 26.01 15.14 30.87
CA GLY A 184 27.37 14.66 31.11
C GLY A 184 27.48 13.68 32.27
N ALA A 185 26.36 13.11 32.75
CA ALA A 185 26.40 12.13 33.81
C ALA A 185 27.02 10.82 33.31
N ALA A 186 27.79 10.16 34.19
CA ALA A 186 28.31 8.84 33.88
C ALA A 186 27.16 7.86 33.56
N PRO A 187 27.31 7.04 32.50
CA PRO A 187 26.31 6.05 32.13
C PRO A 187 26.11 5.07 33.30
N PRO A 188 24.86 4.76 33.69
CA PRO A 188 24.61 3.89 34.81
C PRO A 188 25.16 2.48 34.55
N PRO A 189 25.67 1.78 35.59
CA PRO A 189 26.03 0.37 35.44
C PRO A 189 24.78 -0.41 34.98
N GLY A 190 24.92 -1.16 33.89
CA GLY A 190 23.81 -1.89 33.28
C GLY A 190 23.02 -1.14 32.19
N LEU A 191 23.43 0.08 31.79
CA LEU A 191 22.79 0.81 30.68
C LEU A 191 22.65 -0.05 29.41
N ALA A 192 23.71 -0.77 29.04
CA ALA A 192 23.70 -1.63 27.85
C ALA A 192 22.63 -2.73 27.91
N ALA A 193 22.41 -3.33 29.08
CA ALA A 193 21.35 -4.32 29.29
C ALA A 193 19.97 -3.65 29.17
N LEU A 194 19.78 -2.51 29.83
CA LEU A 194 18.53 -1.75 29.76
C LEU A 194 18.16 -1.34 28.33
N LEU A 195 19.13 -0.88 27.53
CA LEU A 195 18.90 -0.54 26.12
C LEU A 195 18.51 -1.78 25.30
N THR A 196 19.13 -2.92 25.59
CA THR A 196 18.78 -4.20 24.95
C THR A 196 17.36 -4.64 25.31
N ASP A 197 16.95 -4.47 26.57
CA ASP A 197 15.60 -4.77 27.04
C ASP A 197 14.56 -3.84 26.39
N LEU A 198 14.85 -2.54 26.26
CA LEU A 198 13.99 -1.58 25.57
C LEU A 198 13.85 -1.91 24.08
N GLU A 199 14.94 -2.27 23.41
CA GLU A 199 14.93 -2.69 22.01
C GLU A 199 14.09 -3.96 21.80
N THR A 200 14.30 -4.95 22.67
CA THR A 200 13.58 -6.23 22.64
C THR A 200 12.10 -6.02 22.95
N GLY A 201 11.77 -5.19 23.93
CA GLY A 201 10.39 -4.82 24.28
C GLY A 201 9.66 -4.12 23.13
N ALA A 202 10.31 -3.15 22.47
CA ALA A 202 9.75 -2.47 21.31
C ALA A 202 9.51 -3.43 20.13
N ARG A 203 10.46 -4.34 19.84
CA ARG A 203 10.27 -5.38 18.82
C ARG A 203 9.13 -6.33 19.16
N GLY A 204 9.09 -6.85 20.39
CA GLY A 204 8.02 -7.74 20.83
C GLY A 204 6.65 -7.07 20.88
N LEU A 205 6.56 -5.76 21.10
CA LEU A 205 5.32 -5.00 20.94
C LEU A 205 4.89 -4.97 19.46
N ARG A 206 5.84 -4.72 18.55
CA ARG A 206 5.59 -4.71 17.11
C ARG A 206 5.11 -6.07 16.60
N ASP A 207 5.73 -7.14 17.06
CA ASP A 207 5.39 -8.51 16.64
C ASP A 207 3.98 -8.88 17.12
N ARG A 208 3.62 -8.57 18.37
CA ARG A 208 2.25 -8.76 18.87
C ARG A 208 1.21 -7.99 18.06
N LEU A 209 1.48 -6.74 17.70
CA LEU A 209 0.61 -5.97 16.81
C LEU A 209 0.43 -6.68 15.47
N ARG A 210 1.44 -7.37 14.94
CA ARG A 210 1.34 -8.10 13.67
C ARG A 210 0.65 -9.47 13.81
N GLU A 211 0.89 -10.18 14.90
CA GLU A 211 0.26 -11.48 15.16
C GLU A 211 -1.27 -11.35 15.30
N GLU A 212 -1.75 -10.32 15.98
CA GLU A 212 -3.19 -10.05 16.08
C GLU A 212 -3.84 -9.75 14.72
N GLU A 213 -3.07 -9.25 13.73
CA GLU A 213 -3.55 -9.09 12.36
C GLU A 213 -3.68 -10.45 11.66
N SER A 214 -2.66 -11.30 11.77
CA SER A 214 -2.71 -12.65 11.19
C SER A 214 -3.89 -13.45 11.73
N ALA A 215 -4.14 -13.38 13.05
CA ALA A 215 -5.28 -14.05 13.67
C ALA A 215 -6.63 -13.48 13.20
N ALA A 216 -6.76 -12.15 13.09
CA ALA A 216 -7.98 -11.52 12.57
C ALA A 216 -8.26 -11.89 11.10
N LEU A 217 -7.21 -11.92 10.28
CA LEU A 217 -7.30 -12.35 8.87
C LEU A 217 -7.69 -13.83 8.76
N GLU A 218 -7.11 -14.71 9.59
CA GLU A 218 -7.45 -16.13 9.60
C GLU A 218 -8.93 -16.36 9.97
N VAL A 219 -9.44 -15.64 10.96
CA VAL A 219 -10.88 -15.67 11.30
C VAL A 219 -11.73 -15.21 10.10
N GLN A 220 -11.36 -14.11 9.44
CA GLN A 220 -12.09 -13.64 8.26
C GLN A 220 -12.06 -14.66 7.12
N VAL A 221 -10.92 -15.28 6.83
CA VAL A 221 -10.79 -16.33 5.81
C VAL A 221 -11.65 -17.54 6.17
N LYS A 222 -11.68 -17.93 7.44
CA LYS A 222 -12.53 -19.04 7.92
C LYS A 222 -14.01 -18.72 7.78
N VAL A 223 -14.44 -17.52 8.18
CA VAL A 223 -15.84 -17.07 8.03
C VAL A 223 -16.23 -17.00 6.55
N LEU A 224 -15.33 -16.52 5.68
CA LEU A 224 -15.56 -16.47 4.24
C LEU A 224 -15.66 -17.90 3.66
N GLY A 225 -14.79 -18.81 4.07
CA GLY A 225 -14.81 -20.21 3.67
C GLY A 225 -16.08 -20.94 4.14
N GLU A 226 -16.53 -20.72 5.37
CA GLU A 226 -17.79 -21.27 5.87
C GLU A 226 -19.00 -20.72 5.11
N ARG A 227 -18.97 -19.43 4.76
CA ARG A 227 -20.04 -18.80 3.98
C ARG A 227 -20.11 -19.35 2.55
N LEU A 228 -18.96 -19.49 1.88
CA LEU A 228 -18.87 -20.11 0.55
C LEU A 228 -19.38 -21.56 0.57
N ARG A 229 -19.05 -22.31 1.63
CA ARG A 229 -19.49 -23.70 1.80
C ARG A 229 -21.00 -23.81 2.05
N ARG A 230 -21.60 -22.87 2.80
CA ARG A 230 -23.06 -22.77 2.99
C ARG A 230 -23.80 -22.33 1.74
N GLU A 231 -23.18 -21.50 0.90
CA GLU A 231 -23.75 -21.03 -0.36
C GLU A 231 -23.53 -22.04 -1.52
N GLY A 232 -22.87 -23.18 -1.26
CA GLY A 232 -22.66 -24.26 -2.25
C GLY A 232 -21.62 -23.93 -3.33
N LEU A 233 -20.75 -22.95 -3.06
CA LEU A 233 -19.78 -22.39 -4.00
C LEU A 233 -18.32 -22.80 -3.68
N GLY A 234 -18.12 -23.82 -2.83
CA GLY A 234 -16.80 -24.25 -2.37
C GLY A 234 -16.64 -25.76 -2.30
#